data_AF-A0A2T5C781-F1
#
_entry.id   AF-A0A2T5C781-F1
#
_cell.length_a   1.000
_cell.length_b   1.000
_cell.length_c   1.000
_cell.angle_alpha   90.00
_cell.angle_beta   90.00
_cell.angle_gamma   90.00
#
_symmetry.space_group_name_H-M   'P 1'
#
loop_
_entity.id
_entity.type
_entity.pdbx_description
1 polymer ?
#
loop_
_entity_poly.entity_id
_entity_poly.type
_entity_poly.pdbx_seq_one_letter_code
_entity_poly.pdbx_strand_id
1 'polypeptide(L)'
;VPSYDEPLQMVGGENNAWTSNDYTNYYVTLPANNIETAFWLESDRMLELNFTEKNLEVQRKVVIEEFKQRYLNQPYGDMSLLTRPLAYKTHPYMWPTIGKDISHIENATLDDVRNFFFKHYAPNNAVLAVAGNVHPDKVFA
;
A
#
# COMPACT_ATOMS: atom_id res chain seq x y z
N VAL A 1 -10.31 12.04 3.97
CA VAL A 1 -11.40 11.50 4.82
C VAL A 1 -10.88 11.19 6.23
N PRO A 2 -11.57 11.57 7.33
CA PRO A 2 -11.06 11.38 8.69
C PRO A 2 -10.86 9.90 9.10
N SER A 3 -11.70 9.02 8.59
CA SER A 3 -11.64 7.57 8.78
C SER A 3 -11.96 6.90 7.45
N TYR A 4 -11.02 6.12 6.90
CA TYR A 4 -11.22 5.42 5.64
C TYR A 4 -12.21 4.26 5.80
N ASP A 5 -12.06 3.49 6.87
CA ASP A 5 -12.76 2.21 7.05
C ASP A 5 -14.22 2.38 7.48
N GLU A 6 -14.53 3.38 8.29
CA GLU A 6 -15.88 3.60 8.84
C GLU A 6 -16.96 3.78 7.77
N PRO A 7 -16.85 4.73 6.81
CA PRO A 7 -17.85 4.88 5.77
C PRO A 7 -17.95 3.65 4.85
N LEU A 8 -16.83 2.94 4.64
CA LEU A 8 -16.82 1.72 3.84
C LEU A 8 -17.57 0.58 4.53
N GLN A 9 -17.33 0.37 5.81
CA GLN A 9 -17.99 -0.68 6.58
C GLN A 9 -19.49 -0.40 6.74
N MET A 10 -19.88 0.87 6.88
CA MET A 10 -21.30 1.27 6.93
C MET A 10 -22.08 0.87 5.67
N VAL A 11 -21.42 0.81 4.51
CA VAL A 11 -22.03 0.38 3.24
C VAL A 11 -21.85 -1.11 2.96
N GLY A 12 -21.35 -1.88 3.93
CA GLY A 12 -21.10 -3.31 3.83
C GLY A 12 -19.89 -3.67 2.98
N GLY A 13 -18.94 -2.74 2.82
CA GLY A 13 -17.72 -2.95 2.06
C GLY A 13 -16.53 -3.35 2.94
N GLU A 14 -15.51 -3.86 2.27
CA GLU A 14 -14.20 -4.18 2.84
C GLU A 14 -13.09 -3.71 1.89
N ASN A 15 -11.91 -3.43 2.43
CA ASN A 15 -10.75 -3.05 1.63
C ASN A 15 -9.52 -3.83 2.08
N ASN A 16 -8.55 -3.92 1.19
CA ASN A 16 -7.22 -4.42 1.52
C ASN A 16 -6.20 -3.89 0.51
N ALA A 17 -4.93 -4.15 0.79
CA ALA A 17 -3.82 -3.72 -0.03
C ALA A 17 -2.68 -4.74 -0.02
N TRP A 18 -1.88 -4.74 -1.08
CA TRP A 18 -0.61 -5.44 -1.10
C TRP A 18 0.36 -4.77 -2.06
N THR A 19 1.65 -5.01 -1.83
CA THR A 19 2.74 -4.40 -2.59
C THR A 19 3.71 -5.45 -3.09
N SER A 20 4.23 -5.25 -4.30
CA SER A 20 5.30 -6.04 -4.91
C SER A 20 6.49 -5.15 -5.24
N ASN A 21 7.50 -5.73 -5.91
CA ASN A 21 8.61 -4.93 -6.43
C ASN A 21 8.19 -3.98 -7.58
N ASP A 22 7.06 -4.25 -8.23
CA ASP A 22 6.67 -3.59 -9.48
C ASP A 22 5.46 -2.66 -9.33
N TYR A 23 4.52 -3.02 -8.45
CA TYR A 23 3.31 -2.22 -8.23
C TYR A 23 2.72 -2.43 -6.83
N THR A 24 1.92 -1.43 -6.42
CA THR A 24 1.04 -1.49 -5.26
C THR A 24 -0.39 -1.64 -5.74
N ASN A 25 -1.14 -2.54 -5.12
CA ASN A 25 -2.54 -2.77 -5.42
C ASN A 25 -3.39 -2.45 -4.19
N TYR A 26 -4.28 -1.47 -4.32
CA TYR A 26 -5.37 -1.19 -3.40
C TYR A 26 -6.67 -1.66 -4.02
N TYR A 27 -7.53 -2.31 -3.25
CA TYR A 27 -8.82 -2.75 -3.75
C TYR A 27 -9.89 -2.66 -2.67
N VAL A 28 -11.12 -2.46 -3.15
CA VAL A 28 -12.32 -2.36 -2.33
C VAL A 28 -13.38 -3.29 -2.91
N THR A 29 -14.01 -4.07 -2.06
CA THR A 29 -15.16 -4.92 -2.40
C THR A 29 -16.37 -4.41 -1.65
N LEU A 30 -17.48 -4.17 -2.34
CA LEU A 30 -18.71 -3.67 -1.73
C LEU A 30 -19.94 -3.96 -2.60
N PRO A 31 -21.17 -3.82 -2.08
CA PRO A 31 -22.39 -3.93 -2.88
C PRO A 31 -22.44 -2.88 -4.00
N ALA A 32 -22.77 -3.28 -5.23
CA ALA A 32 -22.70 -2.41 -6.42
C ALA A 32 -23.49 -1.08 -6.31
N ASN A 33 -24.55 -1.04 -5.49
CA ASN A 33 -25.33 0.17 -5.25
C ASN A 33 -24.55 1.27 -4.51
N ASN A 34 -23.45 0.94 -3.84
CA ASN A 34 -22.65 1.86 -3.04
C ASN A 34 -21.31 2.21 -3.71
N ILE A 35 -21.16 1.98 -5.02
CA ILE A 35 -19.90 2.18 -5.76
C ILE A 35 -19.32 3.60 -5.61
N GLU A 36 -20.18 4.61 -5.50
CA GLU A 36 -19.78 6.00 -5.24
C GLU A 36 -18.94 6.14 -3.97
N THR A 37 -19.21 5.35 -2.93
CA THR A 37 -18.42 5.36 -1.69
C THR A 37 -16.99 4.90 -1.95
N ALA A 38 -16.78 3.88 -2.78
CA ALA A 38 -15.43 3.46 -3.15
C ALA A 38 -14.71 4.50 -4.00
N PHE A 39 -15.38 5.10 -4.99
CA PHE A 39 -14.75 6.13 -5.80
C PHE A 39 -14.37 7.36 -4.99
N TRP A 40 -15.24 7.80 -4.07
CA TRP A 40 -14.93 8.88 -3.15
C TRP A 40 -13.69 8.55 -2.30
N LEU A 41 -13.65 7.37 -1.69
CA LEU A 41 -12.53 6.94 -0.83
C LEU A 41 -11.21 6.79 -1.60
N GLU A 42 -11.23 6.14 -2.77
CA GLU A 42 -10.02 5.97 -3.58
C GLU A 42 -9.55 7.28 -4.22
N SER A 43 -10.47 8.22 -4.50
CA SER A 43 -10.10 9.57 -4.95
C SER A 43 -9.37 10.35 -3.86
N ASP A 44 -9.81 10.25 -2.60
CA ASP A 44 -9.14 10.87 -1.45
C ASP A 44 -7.76 10.26 -1.22
N ARG A 45 -7.63 8.93 -1.30
CA ARG A 45 -6.34 8.22 -1.18
C ARG A 45 -5.34 8.68 -2.25
N MET A 46 -5.80 8.89 -3.49
CA MET A 46 -4.93 9.33 -4.59
C MET A 46 -4.58 10.82 -4.50
N LEU A 47 -5.42 11.63 -3.85
CA LEU A 47 -5.19 13.06 -3.69
C LEU A 47 -4.08 13.34 -2.67
N GLU A 48 -4.25 12.91 -1.43
CA GLU A 48 -3.27 13.14 -0.37
C GLU A 48 -3.52 12.22 0.83
N LEU A 49 -2.43 11.74 1.46
CA LEU A 49 -2.50 11.02 2.73
C LEU A 49 -2.31 11.94 3.93
N ASN A 50 -2.79 11.52 5.09
CA ASN A 50 -2.56 12.24 6.34
C ASN A 50 -1.13 12.03 6.88
N PHE A 51 -0.17 12.78 6.32
CA PHE A 51 1.25 12.74 6.69
C PHE A 51 1.50 13.44 8.04
N THR A 52 1.58 12.65 9.12
CA THR A 52 1.97 13.14 10.45
C THR A 52 3.08 12.29 11.03
N GLU A 53 3.96 12.91 11.83
CA GLU A 53 5.02 12.20 12.55
C GLU A 53 4.45 11.08 13.43
N LYS A 54 3.32 11.36 14.10
CA LYS A 54 2.62 10.36 14.91
C LYS A 54 2.21 9.13 14.08
N ASN A 55 1.63 9.33 12.90
CA ASN A 55 1.24 8.22 12.03
C ASN A 55 2.48 7.44 11.55
N LEU A 56 3.55 8.15 11.18
CA LEU A 56 4.79 7.52 10.75
C LEU A 56 5.42 6.67 11.86
N GLU A 57 5.52 7.18 13.08
CA GLU A 57 6.04 6.43 14.22
C GLU A 57 5.25 5.15 14.51
N VAL A 58 3.91 5.22 14.42
CA VAL A 58 3.05 4.04 14.58
C VAL A 58 3.35 3.04 13.45
N GLN A 59 3.37 3.49 12.20
CA GLN A 59 3.61 2.61 11.05
C GLN A 59 5.01 1.99 11.07
N ARG A 60 6.07 2.72 11.45
CA ARG A 60 7.41 2.15 11.61
C ARG A 60 7.39 0.97 12.59
N LYS A 61 6.74 1.12 13.75
CA LYS A 61 6.64 0.04 14.75
C LYS A 61 5.91 -1.18 14.19
N VAL A 62 4.78 -0.96 13.51
CA VAL A 62 3.99 -2.05 12.90
C VAL A 62 4.81 -2.81 11.85
N VAL A 63 5.48 -2.08 10.94
CA VAL A 63 6.26 -2.70 9.86
C VAL A 63 7.51 -3.42 10.40
N ILE A 64 8.13 -2.93 11.48
CA ILE A 64 9.23 -3.63 12.15
C ILE A 64 8.77 -4.96 12.75
N GLU A 65 7.60 -4.99 13.39
CA GLU A 65 7.04 -6.24 13.91
C GLU A 65 6.63 -7.19 12.78
N GLU A 66 6.08 -6.68 11.67
CA GLU A 66 5.82 -7.48 10.47
C GLU A 66 7.12 -8.07 9.88
N PHE A 67 8.19 -7.28 9.83
CA PHE A 67 9.51 -7.74 9.37
C PHE A 67 10.01 -8.90 10.25
N LYS A 68 9.97 -8.72 11.58
CA LYS A 68 10.35 -9.78 12.51
C LYS A 68 9.48 -11.02 12.31
N GLN A 69 8.17 -10.85 12.23
CA GLN A 69 7.23 -11.96 12.05
C GLN A 69 7.47 -12.72 10.75
N ARG A 70 7.74 -12.05 9.63
CA ARG A 70 7.87 -12.68 8.30
C ARG A 70 9.26 -13.25 8.05
N TYR A 71 10.31 -12.58 8.51
CA TYR A 71 11.69 -12.91 8.13
C TYR A 71 12.52 -13.52 9.26
N LEU A 72 12.33 -13.08 10.51
CA LEU A 72 13.19 -13.49 11.62
C LEU A 72 12.59 -14.61 12.48
N ASN A 73 11.27 -14.63 12.62
CA ASN A 73 10.55 -15.55 13.51
C ASN A 73 9.96 -16.75 12.75
N GLN A 74 10.34 -16.98 11.50
CA GLN A 74 9.91 -18.11 10.69
C GLN A 74 11.12 -18.92 10.23
N PRO A 75 11.06 -20.27 10.27
CA PRO A 75 12.07 -21.10 9.64
C PRO A 75 12.25 -20.70 8.16
N TYR A 76 13.50 -20.39 7.78
CA TYR A 76 13.87 -19.94 6.43
C TYR A 76 13.18 -18.66 5.94
N GLY A 77 12.60 -17.84 6.84
CA GLY A 77 11.93 -16.58 6.45
C GLY A 77 12.88 -15.58 5.79
N ASP A 78 14.15 -15.59 6.18
CA ASP A 78 15.22 -14.73 5.67
C ASP A 78 15.83 -15.21 4.34
N MET A 79 15.42 -16.37 3.82
CA MET A 79 15.99 -16.95 2.60
C MET A 79 15.97 -15.95 1.43
N SER A 80 14.86 -15.21 1.27
CA SER A 80 14.75 -14.20 0.20
C SER A 80 15.68 -13.00 0.40
N LEU A 81 15.98 -12.62 1.66
CA LEU A 81 16.92 -11.55 2.00
C LEU A 81 18.35 -11.97 1.69
N LEU A 82 18.69 -13.24 1.89
CA LEU A 82 20.01 -13.81 1.63
C LEU A 82 20.26 -14.09 0.14
N THR A 83 19.24 -14.55 -0.59
CA THR A 83 19.38 -14.96 -1.98
C THR A 83 19.30 -13.80 -2.98
N ARG A 84 18.52 -12.74 -2.71
CA ARG A 84 18.42 -11.58 -3.60
C ARG A 84 19.76 -10.90 -3.88
N PRO A 85 20.65 -10.63 -2.90
CA PRO A 85 21.98 -10.08 -3.16
C PRO A 85 22.90 -11.03 -3.93
N LEU A 86 22.62 -12.34 -3.93
CA LEU A 86 23.37 -13.31 -4.74
C LEU A 86 22.94 -13.24 -6.21
N ALA A 87 21.64 -13.15 -6.46
CA ALA A 87 21.05 -13.07 -7.79
C ALA A 87 21.24 -11.69 -8.46
N TYR A 88 21.07 -10.60 -7.70
CA TYR A 88 21.09 -9.24 -8.23
C TYR A 88 22.26 -8.44 -7.65
N LYS A 89 23.23 -8.11 -8.52
CA LYS A 89 24.41 -7.31 -8.14
C LYS A 89 24.23 -5.81 -8.38
N THR A 90 23.44 -5.45 -9.39
CA THR A 90 23.21 -4.06 -9.81
C THR A 90 21.74 -3.71 -9.93
N HIS A 91 20.89 -4.67 -10.30
CA HIS A 91 19.47 -4.43 -10.57
C HIS A 91 18.69 -4.05 -9.29
N PRO A 92 17.73 -3.10 -9.35
CA PRO A 92 16.90 -2.70 -8.20
C PRO A 92 16.15 -3.85 -7.52
N TYR A 93 15.95 -4.98 -8.19
CA TYR A 93 15.37 -6.18 -7.56
C TYR A 93 16.21 -6.78 -6.44
N MET A 94 17.44 -6.29 -6.22
CA MET A 94 18.19 -6.57 -4.99
C MET A 94 17.49 -6.07 -3.71
N TRP A 95 16.53 -5.15 -3.83
CA TRP A 95 15.77 -4.60 -2.70
C TRP A 95 14.49 -5.44 -2.47
N PRO A 96 14.34 -6.09 -1.30
CA PRO A 96 13.07 -6.66 -0.88
C PRO A 96 12.03 -5.56 -0.66
N THR A 97 10.76 -5.85 -0.93
CA THR A 97 9.66 -4.88 -0.81
C THR A 97 9.58 -4.22 0.56
N ILE A 98 9.85 -4.98 1.63
CA ILE A 98 9.79 -4.48 3.02
C ILE A 98 11.04 -3.67 3.44
N GLY A 99 12.14 -3.76 2.68
CA GLY A 99 13.48 -3.32 3.10
C GLY A 99 14.46 -4.50 3.28
N LYS A 100 15.77 -4.20 3.29
CA LYS A 100 16.82 -5.22 3.49
C LYS A 100 17.06 -5.53 4.96
N ASP A 101 16.92 -4.52 5.80
CA ASP A 101 17.10 -4.60 7.24
C ASP A 101 16.19 -3.59 7.92
N ILE A 102 16.05 -3.73 9.23
CA ILE A 102 15.16 -2.91 10.07
C ILE A 102 15.53 -1.42 10.01
N SER A 103 16.80 -1.08 9.81
CA SER A 103 17.24 0.31 9.82
C SER A 103 16.66 1.13 8.67
N HIS A 104 16.33 0.49 7.54
CA HIS A 104 15.63 1.15 6.44
C HIS A 104 14.21 1.59 6.81
N ILE A 105 13.57 0.91 7.77
CA ILE A 105 12.25 1.25 8.28
C ILE A 105 12.37 2.31 9.38
N GLU A 106 13.32 2.12 10.31
CA GLU A 106 13.53 3.03 11.45
C GLU A 106 13.91 4.45 11.01
N ASN A 107 14.75 4.57 9.97
CA ASN A 107 15.28 5.84 9.50
C ASN A 107 14.40 6.54 8.45
N ALA A 108 13.31 5.92 8.00
CA ALA A 108 12.44 6.48 6.96
C ALA A 108 11.75 7.76 7.44
N THR A 109 12.05 8.92 6.87
CA THR A 109 11.53 10.23 7.30
C THR A 109 10.15 10.55 6.71
N LEU A 110 9.47 11.55 7.26
CA LEU A 110 8.19 12.00 6.71
C LEU A 110 8.34 12.55 5.28
N ASP A 111 9.49 13.17 4.98
CA ASP A 111 9.80 13.65 3.64
C ASP A 111 10.05 12.51 2.67
N ASP A 112 10.69 11.41 3.09
CA ASP A 112 10.85 10.21 2.25
C ASP A 112 9.48 9.66 1.82
N VAL A 113 8.55 9.54 2.77
CA VAL A 113 7.19 9.05 2.52
C VAL A 113 6.43 10.00 1.59
N ARG A 114 6.49 11.30 1.85
CA ARG A 114 5.82 12.32 1.03
C ARG A 114 6.37 12.33 -0.40
N ASN A 115 7.69 12.32 -0.54
CA ASN A 115 8.35 12.31 -1.84
C ASN A 115 8.05 11.03 -2.62
N PHE A 116 8.01 9.88 -1.95
CA PHE A 116 7.61 8.63 -2.58
C PHE A 116 6.16 8.69 -3.06
N PHE A 117 5.25 9.18 -2.22
CA PHE A 117 3.83 9.30 -2.54
C PHE A 117 3.61 10.13 -3.80
N PHE A 118 4.05 11.39 -3.81
CA PHE A 118 3.81 12.30 -4.93
C PHE A 118 4.60 11.93 -6.20
N LYS A 119 5.68 11.16 -6.08
CA LYS A 119 6.43 10.67 -7.24
C LYS A 119 5.76 9.49 -7.93
N HIS A 120 5.14 8.58 -7.16
CA HIS A 120 4.70 7.28 -7.68
C HIS A 120 3.18 7.10 -7.71
N TYR A 121 2.44 7.71 -6.79
CA TYR A 121 0.98 7.66 -6.73
C TYR A 121 0.41 8.90 -7.45
N ALA A 122 0.52 8.87 -8.77
CA ALA A 122 -0.01 9.92 -9.63
C ALA A 122 -1.04 9.32 -10.60
N PRO A 123 -2.09 10.07 -11.00
CA PRO A 123 -3.14 9.54 -11.89
C PRO A 123 -2.62 9.01 -13.23
N ASN A 124 -1.53 9.58 -13.75
CA ASN A 124 -0.88 9.12 -14.98
C ASN A 124 -0.04 7.85 -14.81
N ASN A 125 0.13 7.36 -13.58
CA ASN A 125 0.83 6.12 -13.22
C ASN A 125 -0.09 5.17 -12.44
N ALA A 126 -1.41 5.26 -12.67
CA ALA A 126 -2.42 4.46 -12.00
C ALA A 126 -3.35 3.79 -13.03
N VAL A 127 -3.86 2.61 -12.68
CA VAL A 127 -4.90 1.91 -13.44
C VAL A 127 -6.06 1.62 -12.49
N LEU A 128 -7.25 2.06 -12.86
CA LEU A 128 -8.48 1.72 -12.16
C LEU A 128 -9.16 0.54 -12.88
N ALA A 129 -9.37 -0.56 -12.17
CA ALA A 129 -10.12 -1.70 -12.65
C ALA A 129 -11.40 -1.86 -11.84
N VAL A 130 -12.54 -1.92 -12.52
CA VAL A 130 -13.85 -2.13 -11.90
C VAL A 130 -14.47 -3.40 -12.48
N ALA A 131 -14.84 -4.34 -11.62
CA ALA A 131 -15.47 -5.60 -12.02
C ALA A 131 -16.65 -5.90 -11.09
N GLY A 132 -17.79 -6.27 -11.67
CA GLY A 132 -19.01 -6.58 -10.93
C GLY A 132 -20.27 -6.23 -11.70
N ASN A 133 -21.40 -6.17 -10.99
CA ASN A 133 -22.70 -5.79 -11.54
C ASN A 133 -22.82 -4.26 -11.68
N VAL A 134 -22.04 -3.68 -12.59
CA VAL A 134 -21.99 -2.23 -12.83
C VAL A 134 -22.05 -1.92 -14.33
N HIS A 135 -22.66 -0.79 -14.66
CA HIS A 135 -22.71 -0.29 -16.04
C HIS A 135 -21.59 0.72 -16.28
N PRO A 136 -20.95 0.74 -17.47
CA PRO A 136 -19.88 1.69 -17.79
C PRO A 136 -20.24 3.15 -17.54
N ASP A 137 -21.50 3.53 -17.78
CA ASP A 137 -22.00 4.90 -17.55
C ASP A 137 -21.94 5.32 -16.09
N LYS A 138 -21.92 4.38 -15.12
CA LYS A 138 -21.72 4.70 -13.70
C LYS A 138 -20.25 4.75 -13.29
N VAL A 139 -19.34 4.32 -14.16
CA VAL A 139 -17.90 4.24 -13.87
C VAL A 139 -17.13 5.37 -14.55
N PHE A 140 -17.55 5.77 -15.75
CA PHE A 140 -16.86 6.76 -16.58
C PHE A 140 -17.64 8.06 -16.79
N ALA A 141 -18.71 8.29 -16.03
CA ALA A 141 -19.50 9.52 -16.10
C ALA A 141 -18.73 10.76 -15.62
#